data_AF-A0A937B4G8-F1
#
_entry.id   AF-A0A937B4G8-F1
#
_cell.length_a   1.000
_cell.length_b   1.000
_cell.length_c   1.000
_cell.angle_alpha   90.00
_cell.angle_beta   90.00
_cell.angle_gamma   90.00
#
_symmetry.space_group_name_H-M   'P 1'
#
loop_
_entity.id
_entity.type
_entity.pdbx_description
1 polymer ?
#
loop_
_entity_poly.entity_id
_entity_poly.type
_entity_poly.pdbx_seq_one_letter_code
_entity_poly.pdbx_strand_id
1 'polypeptide(L)'
;MNESSRWSAWAPTLCFALVAVLMVAYTVVGVIVRPTMFSDSGWGFLGWYTEQHASRWNFSATPDSADIARDIERFMTVWTPGQHVLPGLVERLGVSLGVAIVAVVSVFSLLGLVGWYRLYLAFGFPLQTVAVALLIIACNRFFSLPFTIYNGGEVLLFGVTPWFVLLAWRLRDFRWFAVPPLVAGIAVLVFMKLSGIIFGVAVVGAASVCADRAWARRDTIRKLAAAGVTVALTGAIFYLAWYSRGKTAASIIAESLHPDGLFFYIALAVGSTWSASLSLLDLASWLLMHPSRPILESVAAPLYLFLPLAIATFAVMWMRLADTYGEYLRFALLVAAAVAGVLVVMWVSGRTIGLEERHFRGPSLILFIGVVHAFIGTRSRLLQATFAAVAGLACLYGVASFVQRAQTNTHYAMGARGIRQMVPPQVVAFVRAIDRPGPEAARTLIFMPSPEIALEVRNARFYSNHADFQPIEELKRDVWRGRVDRLYVIMQKKLVGEGKADVILRSFVDYPRDGWTEVPLGDFVCFYQVRD
;
A
#
# COMPACT_ATOMS: atom_id res chain seq x y z
N MET A 1 17.67 -41.27 21.76
CA MET A 1 16.97 -40.12 21.14
C MET A 1 18.02 -39.19 20.58
N ASN A 2 18.10 -39.06 19.24
CA ASN A 2 19.07 -38.18 18.58
C ASN A 2 18.77 -36.71 18.91
N GLU A 3 19.82 -35.89 19.12
CA GLU A 3 19.67 -34.45 19.39
C GLU A 3 18.84 -33.73 18.31
N SER A 4 18.89 -34.19 17.06
CA SER A 4 18.07 -33.67 15.96
C SER A 4 16.55 -33.76 16.20
N SER A 5 16.09 -34.73 17.00
CA SER A 5 14.66 -34.86 17.35
C SER A 5 14.23 -33.93 18.48
N ARG A 6 15.18 -33.41 19.28
CA ARG A 6 14.87 -32.44 20.34
C ARG A 6 14.75 -31.04 19.77
N TRP A 7 15.65 -30.63 18.88
CA TRP A 7 15.60 -29.32 18.23
C TRP A 7 14.32 -29.10 17.41
N SER A 8 13.80 -30.15 16.76
CA SER A 8 12.58 -30.05 15.95
C SER A 8 11.32 -29.75 16.78
N ALA A 9 11.27 -30.14 18.06
CA ALA A 9 10.08 -29.96 18.90
C ALA A 9 9.89 -28.51 19.39
N TRP A 10 10.99 -27.77 19.64
CA TRP A 10 10.94 -26.44 20.25
C TRP A 10 11.01 -25.29 19.23
N ALA A 11 11.54 -25.56 18.03
CA ALA A 11 11.71 -24.55 16.99
C ALA A 11 10.41 -23.80 16.63
N PRO A 12 9.24 -24.45 16.46
CA PRO A 12 8.00 -23.73 16.16
C PRO A 12 7.60 -22.78 17.29
N THR A 13 7.67 -23.24 18.55
CA THR A 13 7.35 -22.45 19.73
C THR A 13 8.23 -21.21 19.83
N LEU A 14 9.54 -21.35 19.59
CA LEU A 14 10.47 -20.22 19.58
C LEU A 14 10.13 -19.22 18.48
N CYS A 15 9.83 -19.68 17.26
CA CYS A 15 9.45 -18.80 16.16
C CYS A 15 8.17 -18.00 16.49
N PHE A 16 7.14 -18.65 17.05
CA PHE A 16 5.92 -17.95 17.45
C PHE A 16 6.15 -16.97 18.60
N ALA A 17 7.00 -17.32 19.57
CA ALA A 17 7.38 -16.41 20.65
C ALA A 17 8.07 -15.15 20.09
N LEU A 18 9.01 -15.31 19.16
CA LEU A 18 9.68 -14.19 18.49
C LEU A 18 8.71 -13.33 17.67
N VAL A 19 7.78 -13.94 16.94
CA VAL A 19 6.71 -13.21 16.23
C VAL A 19 5.88 -12.36 17.20
N ALA A 20 5.50 -12.93 18.34
CA ALA A 20 4.73 -12.21 19.37
C ALA A 20 5.54 -11.04 19.96
N VAL A 21 6.83 -11.25 20.27
CA VAL A 21 7.72 -10.20 20.77
C VAL A 21 7.87 -9.07 19.76
N LEU A 22 8.11 -9.39 18.47
CA LEU A 22 8.20 -8.38 17.40
C LEU A 22 6.90 -7.59 17.26
N MET A 23 5.75 -8.28 17.30
CA MET A 23 4.45 -7.61 17.23
C MET A 23 4.22 -6.63 18.38
N VAL A 24 4.52 -7.04 19.61
CA VAL A 24 4.42 -6.16 20.78
C VAL A 24 5.41 -5.00 20.65
N ALA A 25 6.66 -5.27 20.26
CA ALA A 25 7.68 -4.23 20.09
C ALA A 25 7.28 -3.19 19.04
N TYR A 26 6.84 -3.61 17.85
CA TYR A 26 6.39 -2.69 16.80
C TYR A 26 5.17 -1.87 17.24
N THR A 27 4.24 -2.49 17.95
CA THR A 27 3.05 -1.81 18.49
C THR A 27 3.44 -0.75 19.52
N VAL A 28 4.24 -1.13 20.52
CA VAL A 28 4.67 -0.23 21.60
C VAL A 28 5.49 0.94 21.04
N VAL A 29 6.47 0.66 20.19
CA VAL A 29 7.28 1.71 19.53
C VAL A 29 6.40 2.59 18.65
N GLY A 30 5.48 2.02 17.87
CA GLY A 30 4.53 2.79 17.06
C GLY A 30 3.65 3.72 17.90
N VAL A 31 3.20 3.27 19.08
CA VAL A 31 2.45 4.10 20.02
C VAL A 31 3.32 5.21 20.61
N ILE A 32 4.56 4.95 20.98
CA ILE A 32 5.43 5.97 21.60
C ILE A 32 5.90 7.00 20.57
N VAL A 33 6.44 6.52 19.44
CA VAL A 33 7.08 7.36 18.43
C VAL A 33 6.05 8.08 17.56
N ARG A 34 4.93 7.41 17.29
CA ARG A 34 3.88 7.76 16.30
C ARG A 34 4.36 7.64 14.84
N PRO A 35 3.48 7.15 13.95
CA PRO A 35 3.83 7.02 12.54
C PRO A 35 3.75 8.37 11.83
N THR A 36 4.51 8.50 10.73
CA THR A 36 4.19 9.47 9.67
C THR A 36 3.10 8.87 8.77
N MET A 37 2.66 9.62 7.77
CA MET A 37 1.61 9.18 6.86
C MET A 37 2.10 9.26 5.41
N PHE A 38 1.79 8.22 4.63
CA PHE A 38 2.01 8.23 3.20
C PHE A 38 0.92 9.08 2.53
N SER A 39 1.27 9.77 1.45
CA SER A 39 0.38 10.74 0.82
C SER A 39 -0.95 10.18 0.32
N ASP A 40 -0.96 8.99 -0.25
CA ASP A 40 -2.20 8.30 -0.66
C ASP A 40 -3.18 8.14 0.51
N SER A 41 -2.65 7.87 1.70
CA SER A 41 -3.46 7.79 2.92
C SER A 41 -3.87 9.17 3.41
N GLY A 42 -2.98 10.17 3.26
CA GLY A 42 -3.27 11.58 3.50
C GLY A 42 -4.53 12.03 2.77
N TRP A 43 -4.60 11.77 1.46
CA TRP A 43 -5.80 12.05 0.67
C TRP A 43 -7.06 11.40 1.24
N GLY A 44 -6.98 10.12 1.60
CA GLY A 44 -8.04 9.41 2.30
C GLY A 44 -8.55 10.14 3.55
N PHE A 45 -7.62 10.56 4.42
CA PHE A 45 -7.98 11.26 5.65
C PHE A 45 -8.48 12.69 5.45
N LEU A 46 -8.06 13.36 4.37
CA LEU A 46 -8.63 14.65 4.01
C LEU A 46 -10.12 14.48 3.64
N GLY A 47 -10.46 13.45 2.88
CA GLY A 47 -11.86 13.08 2.61
C GLY A 47 -12.68 12.77 3.86
N TRP A 48 -12.12 11.96 4.76
CA TRP A 48 -12.72 11.68 6.07
C TRP A 48 -12.94 12.95 6.90
N TYR A 49 -12.00 13.90 6.81
CA TYR A 49 -12.08 15.16 7.53
C TYR A 49 -13.15 16.08 6.94
N THR A 50 -13.25 16.16 5.61
CA THR A 50 -14.28 16.96 4.92
C THR A 50 -15.69 16.44 5.18
N GLU A 51 -15.88 15.12 5.31
CA GLU A 51 -17.17 14.52 5.74
C GLU A 51 -17.63 15.08 7.10
N GLN A 52 -16.71 15.27 8.04
CA GLN A 52 -17.06 15.77 9.38
C GLN A 52 -17.51 17.24 9.37
N HIS A 53 -17.15 18.01 8.36
CA HIS A 53 -17.35 19.46 8.34
C HIS A 53 -18.43 19.91 7.35
N ALA A 54 -18.57 19.23 6.20
CA ALA A 54 -19.46 19.73 5.15
C ALA A 54 -19.87 18.70 4.09
N SER A 55 -19.22 17.53 4.00
CA SER A 55 -19.32 16.68 2.81
C SER A 55 -20.08 15.38 3.00
N ARG A 56 -20.51 14.81 1.88
CA ARG A 56 -21.10 13.47 1.81
C ARG A 56 -20.04 12.40 2.08
N TRP A 57 -20.50 11.21 2.50
CA TRP A 57 -19.60 10.08 2.74
C TRP A 57 -18.72 9.75 1.52
N ASN A 58 -17.42 9.65 1.75
CA ASN A 58 -16.40 9.38 0.72
C ASN A 58 -16.35 10.42 -0.41
N PHE A 59 -16.62 11.69 -0.08
CA PHE A 59 -16.31 12.84 -0.93
C PHE A 59 -15.17 13.66 -0.31
N SER A 60 -14.36 14.26 -1.18
CA SER A 60 -13.37 15.28 -0.81
C SER A 60 -13.81 16.63 -1.35
N ALA A 61 -13.75 17.66 -0.52
CA ALA A 61 -13.87 19.04 -0.95
C ALA A 61 -12.51 19.55 -1.46
N THR A 62 -12.52 20.23 -2.60
CA THR A 62 -11.35 20.92 -3.16
C THR A 62 -11.79 22.27 -3.70
N PRO A 63 -10.94 23.32 -3.71
CA PRO A 63 -11.30 24.58 -4.34
C PRO A 63 -11.68 24.40 -5.80
N ASP A 64 -12.65 25.19 -6.26
CA ASP A 64 -12.97 25.28 -7.68
C ASP A 64 -11.85 26.04 -8.41
N SER A 65 -11.27 25.45 -9.45
CA SER A 65 -10.25 26.13 -10.26
C SER A 65 -10.81 27.32 -11.04
N ALA A 66 -12.13 27.35 -11.29
CA ALA A 66 -12.80 28.48 -11.93
C ALA A 66 -13.13 29.63 -10.96
N ASP A 67 -13.22 29.37 -9.64
CA ASP A 67 -13.44 30.37 -8.59
C ASP A 67 -13.02 29.79 -7.23
N ILE A 68 -11.79 30.06 -6.79
CA ILE A 68 -11.25 29.54 -5.53
C ILE A 68 -11.97 30.06 -4.30
N ALA A 69 -12.90 31.02 -4.42
CA ALA A 69 -13.80 31.38 -3.32
C ALA A 69 -14.81 30.26 -3.00
N ARG A 70 -14.95 29.27 -3.88
CA ARG A 70 -15.89 28.15 -3.76
C ARG A 70 -15.16 26.82 -3.69
N ASP A 71 -15.79 25.85 -3.05
CA ASP A 71 -15.38 24.45 -3.08
C ASP A 71 -16.29 23.65 -4.01
N ILE A 72 -15.70 22.64 -4.65
CA ILE A 72 -16.40 21.58 -5.34
C ILE A 72 -16.14 20.26 -4.62
N GLU A 73 -17.17 19.43 -4.58
CA GLU A 73 -17.08 18.09 -4.01
C GLU A 73 -16.83 17.06 -5.12
N ARG A 74 -15.93 16.12 -4.85
CA ARG A 74 -15.66 14.99 -5.76
C ARG A 74 -15.71 13.68 -5.00
N PHE A 75 -16.39 12.69 -5.57
CA PHE A 75 -16.41 11.34 -5.01
C PHE A 75 -15.00 10.74 -5.12
N MET A 76 -14.48 10.23 -4.00
CA MET A 76 -13.13 9.70 -3.92
C MET A 76 -13.09 8.28 -4.47
N THR A 77 -12.95 8.16 -5.80
CA THR A 77 -12.86 6.86 -6.50
C THR A 77 -11.48 6.24 -6.47
N VAL A 78 -10.41 7.02 -6.28
CA VAL A 78 -9.01 6.56 -6.36
C VAL A 78 -8.58 5.77 -5.13
N TRP A 79 -9.08 6.15 -3.95
CA TRP A 79 -8.70 5.59 -2.67
C TRP A 79 -9.93 4.98 -1.99
N THR A 80 -9.85 3.73 -1.58
CA THR A 80 -10.97 3.07 -0.90
C THR A 80 -11.13 3.54 0.54
N PRO A 81 -12.34 3.41 1.12
CA PRO A 81 -12.66 4.00 2.42
C PRO A 81 -11.93 3.32 3.57
N GLY A 82 -11.64 2.02 3.49
CA GLY A 82 -11.11 1.25 4.61
C GLY A 82 -9.85 1.86 5.23
N GLN A 83 -8.97 2.46 4.42
CA GLN A 83 -7.72 3.05 4.88
C GLN A 83 -7.87 4.32 5.74
N HIS A 84 -9.01 5.01 5.69
CA HIS A 84 -9.24 6.19 6.52
C HIS A 84 -10.45 6.03 7.46
N VAL A 85 -11.46 5.25 7.05
CA VAL A 85 -12.63 4.94 7.87
C VAL A 85 -12.24 4.16 9.12
N LEU A 86 -11.43 3.10 9.02
CA LEU A 86 -11.14 2.27 10.19
C LEU A 86 -10.35 3.04 11.26
N PRO A 87 -9.23 3.74 10.95
CA PRO A 87 -8.57 4.55 11.96
C PRO A 87 -9.42 5.75 12.38
N GLY A 88 -10.20 6.33 11.47
CA GLY A 88 -11.12 7.44 11.79
C GLY A 88 -12.20 7.07 12.79
N LEU A 89 -12.77 5.86 12.70
CA LEU A 89 -13.73 5.34 13.68
C LEU A 89 -13.08 5.14 15.06
N VAL A 90 -11.83 4.67 15.10
CA VAL A 90 -11.08 4.53 16.36
C VAL A 90 -10.73 5.91 16.94
N GLU A 91 -10.35 6.88 16.11
CA GLU A 91 -10.11 8.27 16.53
C GLU A 91 -11.38 8.89 17.15
N ARG A 92 -12.57 8.60 16.61
CA ARG A 92 -13.86 9.04 17.20
C ARG A 92 -14.10 8.52 18.62
N LEU A 93 -13.38 7.49 19.08
CA LEU A 93 -13.42 7.01 20.46
C LEU A 93 -12.58 7.88 21.42
N GLY A 94 -12.02 9.00 20.95
CA GLY A 94 -11.30 9.97 21.77
C GLY A 94 -9.79 9.77 21.85
N VAL A 95 -9.23 8.84 21.08
CA VAL A 95 -7.77 8.68 20.94
C VAL A 95 -7.24 9.51 19.77
N SER A 96 -5.99 9.95 19.85
CA SER A 96 -5.39 10.68 18.73
C SER A 96 -5.26 9.79 17.49
N LEU A 97 -5.34 10.39 16.28
CA LEU A 97 -5.24 9.65 15.02
C LEU A 97 -3.98 8.78 14.95
N GLY A 98 -2.84 9.26 15.45
CA GLY A 98 -1.61 8.47 15.46
C GLY A 98 -1.72 7.20 16.33
N VAL A 99 -2.43 7.25 17.46
CA VAL A 99 -2.77 6.03 18.24
C VAL A 99 -3.71 5.14 17.45
N ALA A 100 -4.77 5.72 16.89
CA ALA A 100 -5.80 5.01 16.16
C ALA A 100 -5.23 4.22 14.97
N ILE A 101 -4.32 4.84 14.21
CA ILE A 101 -3.57 4.21 13.12
C ILE A 101 -2.80 3.00 13.64
N VAL A 102 -2.01 3.16 14.71
CA VAL A 102 -1.20 2.06 15.25
C VAL A 102 -2.09 0.93 15.78
N ALA A 103 -3.23 1.24 16.40
CA ALA A 103 -4.19 0.24 16.85
C ALA A 103 -4.73 -0.58 15.65
N VAL A 104 -5.18 0.09 14.58
CA VAL A 104 -5.67 -0.57 13.37
C VAL A 104 -4.56 -1.40 12.71
N VAL A 105 -3.35 -0.85 12.56
CA VAL A 105 -2.19 -1.57 12.04
C VAL A 105 -1.91 -2.83 12.85
N SER A 106 -1.94 -2.74 14.18
CA SER A 106 -1.65 -3.86 15.08
C SER A 106 -2.70 -4.96 14.96
N VAL A 107 -3.99 -4.59 14.93
CA VAL A 107 -5.11 -5.52 14.77
C VAL A 107 -5.03 -6.24 13.43
N PHE A 108 -4.83 -5.52 12.33
CA PHE A 108 -4.78 -6.14 11.00
C PHE A 108 -3.49 -6.93 10.75
N SER A 109 -2.36 -6.53 11.34
CA SER A 109 -1.14 -7.34 11.33
C SER A 109 -1.32 -8.64 12.10
N LEU A 110 -1.96 -8.62 13.27
CA LEU A 110 -2.28 -9.84 14.02
C LEU A 110 -3.29 -10.72 13.28
N LEU A 111 -4.37 -10.12 12.76
CA LEU A 111 -5.39 -10.81 11.96
C LEU A 111 -4.75 -11.48 10.72
N GLY A 112 -3.80 -10.80 10.08
CA GLY A 112 -3.04 -11.33 8.96
C GLY A 112 -2.16 -12.50 9.37
N LEU A 113 -1.34 -12.37 10.41
CA LEU A 113 -0.48 -13.47 10.89
C LEU A 113 -1.28 -14.72 11.27
N VAL A 114 -2.40 -14.54 11.99
CA VAL A 114 -3.31 -15.64 12.35
C VAL A 114 -3.98 -16.23 11.11
N GLY A 115 -4.39 -15.39 10.16
CA GLY A 115 -4.96 -15.85 8.90
C GLY A 115 -3.98 -16.68 8.08
N TRP A 116 -2.74 -16.20 7.91
CA TRP A 116 -1.69 -16.91 7.19
C TRP A 116 -1.33 -18.23 7.88
N TYR A 117 -1.24 -18.25 9.22
CA TYR A 117 -1.12 -19.49 9.99
C TYR A 117 -2.21 -20.51 9.63
N ARG A 118 -3.48 -20.10 9.68
CA ARG A 118 -4.62 -20.98 9.39
C ARG A 118 -4.64 -21.43 7.93
N LEU A 119 -4.31 -20.53 7.01
CA LEU A 119 -4.26 -20.82 5.59
C LEU A 119 -3.16 -21.83 5.25
N TYR A 120 -1.95 -21.63 5.76
CA TYR A 120 -0.83 -22.54 5.49
C TYR A 120 -1.07 -23.94 6.06
N LEU A 121 -1.71 -24.04 7.23
CA LEU A 121 -2.17 -25.34 7.74
C LEU A 121 -3.28 -25.96 6.86
N ALA A 122 -4.19 -25.14 6.31
CA ALA A 122 -5.23 -25.62 5.41
C ALA A 122 -4.71 -26.08 4.04
N PHE A 123 -3.53 -25.60 3.62
CA PHE A 123 -2.76 -26.14 2.49
C PHE A 123 -2.01 -27.44 2.84
N GLY A 124 -1.98 -27.84 4.12
CA GLY A 124 -1.36 -29.08 4.58
C GLY A 124 0.11 -28.96 4.99
N PHE A 125 0.68 -27.75 5.07
CA PHE A 125 2.08 -27.58 5.45
C PHE A 125 2.31 -27.90 6.93
N PRO A 126 3.46 -28.49 7.31
CA PRO A 126 3.77 -28.82 8.69
C PRO A 126 4.02 -27.56 9.52
N LEU A 127 3.71 -27.64 10.82
CA LEU A 127 3.78 -26.51 11.76
C LEU A 127 5.14 -25.82 11.77
N GLN A 128 6.24 -26.55 11.61
CA GLN A 128 7.59 -25.99 11.55
C GLN A 128 7.77 -25.04 10.37
N THR A 129 7.33 -25.43 9.16
CA THR A 129 7.37 -24.57 7.98
C THR A 129 6.53 -23.33 8.19
N VAL A 130 5.32 -23.49 8.74
CA VAL A 130 4.41 -22.38 9.02
C VAL A 130 5.05 -21.38 10.00
N ALA A 131 5.64 -21.87 11.09
CA ALA A 131 6.26 -21.03 12.11
C ALA A 131 7.45 -20.23 11.55
N VAL A 132 8.32 -20.87 10.74
CA VAL A 132 9.44 -20.19 10.07
C VAL A 132 8.96 -19.16 9.05
N ALA A 133 7.95 -19.48 8.23
CA ALA A 133 7.39 -18.55 7.27
C ALA A 133 6.81 -17.31 7.96
N LEU A 134 6.03 -17.48 9.05
CA LEU A 134 5.48 -16.35 9.79
C LEU A 134 6.55 -15.50 10.48
N LEU A 135 7.63 -16.11 11.00
CA LEU A 135 8.76 -15.37 11.54
C LEU A 135 9.40 -14.48 10.48
N ILE A 136 9.68 -15.03 9.29
CA ILE A 136 10.26 -14.24 8.19
C ILE A 136 9.31 -13.12 7.76
N ILE A 137 8.00 -13.39 7.67
CA ILE A 137 6.99 -12.37 7.36
C ILE A 137 6.99 -11.26 8.41
N ALA A 138 7.07 -11.59 9.71
CA ALA A 138 7.07 -10.60 10.79
C ALA A 138 8.36 -9.75 10.83
N CYS A 139 9.49 -10.30 10.40
CA CYS A 139 10.75 -9.57 10.27
C CYS A 139 10.85 -8.72 9.00
N ASN A 140 9.97 -8.94 8.01
CA ASN A 140 10.02 -8.28 6.72
C ASN A 140 9.66 -6.78 6.80
N ARG A 141 10.29 -5.95 5.96
CA ARG A 141 10.04 -4.50 5.89
C ARG A 141 8.56 -4.17 5.63
N PHE A 142 7.92 -4.79 4.65
CA PHE A 142 6.51 -4.50 4.34
C PHE A 142 5.58 -4.82 5.52
N PHE A 143 5.98 -5.69 6.45
CA PHE A 143 5.21 -5.96 7.66
C PHE A 143 5.40 -4.88 8.71
N SER A 144 6.65 -4.42 8.93
CA SER A 144 6.96 -3.42 9.95
C SER A 144 6.71 -1.98 9.49
N LEU A 145 6.73 -1.71 8.18
CA LEU A 145 6.57 -0.38 7.59
C LEU A 145 5.32 0.38 8.10
N PRO A 146 4.11 -0.21 8.12
CA PRO A 146 2.89 0.49 8.54
C PRO A 146 2.90 1.03 9.97
N PHE A 147 3.75 0.49 10.85
CA PHE A 147 3.92 0.98 12.22
C PHE A 147 4.72 2.30 12.30
N THR A 148 5.48 2.62 11.25
CA THR A 148 6.32 3.84 11.17
C THR A 148 5.85 4.82 10.10
N ILE A 149 5.27 4.32 9.01
CA ILE A 149 4.70 5.12 7.92
C ILE A 149 3.37 4.46 7.56
N TYR A 150 2.27 5.13 7.87
CA TYR A 150 0.96 4.60 7.50
C TYR A 150 0.74 4.69 6.00
N ASN A 151 0.76 3.54 5.32
CA ASN A 151 0.57 3.41 3.88
C ASN A 151 -0.83 2.88 3.51
N GLY A 152 -1.79 3.02 4.43
CA GLY A 152 -3.21 2.84 4.14
C GLY A 152 -3.62 1.40 3.95
N GLY A 153 -4.19 1.10 2.77
CA GLY A 153 -4.84 -0.18 2.50
C GLY A 153 -3.92 -1.41 2.48
N GLU A 154 -2.60 -1.25 2.47
CA GLU A 154 -1.64 -2.38 2.39
C GLU A 154 -1.71 -3.29 3.62
N VAL A 155 -1.67 -2.72 4.83
CA VAL A 155 -1.78 -3.50 6.08
C VAL A 155 -3.16 -4.13 6.22
N LEU A 156 -4.20 -3.41 5.78
CA LEU A 156 -5.56 -3.90 5.82
C LEU A 156 -5.72 -5.11 4.90
N LEU A 157 -5.24 -5.00 3.67
CA LEU A 157 -5.24 -6.07 2.69
C LEU A 157 -4.42 -7.28 3.19
N PHE A 158 -3.25 -7.05 3.80
CA PHE A 158 -2.48 -8.11 4.46
C PHE A 158 -3.31 -8.85 5.53
N GLY A 159 -4.09 -8.11 6.32
CA GLY A 159 -4.94 -8.68 7.36
C GLY A 159 -6.08 -9.55 6.85
N VAL A 160 -6.76 -9.14 5.76
CA VAL A 160 -7.97 -9.85 5.25
C VAL A 160 -7.68 -10.87 4.15
N THR A 161 -6.59 -10.71 3.40
CA THR A 161 -6.21 -11.59 2.28
C THR A 161 -6.20 -13.08 2.65
N PRO A 162 -5.50 -13.54 3.70
CA PRO A 162 -5.43 -14.96 3.98
C PRO A 162 -6.79 -15.58 4.33
N TRP A 163 -7.70 -14.80 4.93
CA TRP A 163 -9.06 -15.26 5.24
C TRP A 163 -9.90 -15.44 3.99
N PHE A 164 -9.78 -14.52 3.03
CA PHE A 164 -10.44 -14.67 1.74
C PHE A 164 -9.91 -15.87 0.95
N VAL A 165 -8.58 -16.04 0.92
CA VAL A 165 -7.96 -17.20 0.26
C VAL A 165 -8.39 -18.50 0.93
N LEU A 166 -8.45 -18.53 2.28
CA LEU A 166 -8.94 -19.69 3.03
C LEU A 166 -10.41 -19.98 2.75
N LEU A 167 -11.25 -18.94 2.63
CA LEU A 167 -12.65 -19.07 2.25
C LEU A 167 -12.77 -19.69 0.85
N ALA A 168 -12.08 -19.14 -0.14
CA ALA A 168 -12.07 -19.66 -1.50
C ALA A 168 -11.53 -21.09 -1.57
N TRP A 169 -10.47 -21.40 -0.82
CA TRP A 169 -9.90 -22.74 -0.71
C TRP A 169 -10.90 -23.74 -0.11
N ARG A 170 -11.65 -23.35 0.92
CA ARG A 170 -12.69 -24.21 1.52
C ARG A 170 -13.94 -24.35 0.65
N LEU A 171 -14.22 -23.34 -0.18
CA LEU A 171 -15.37 -23.31 -1.09
C LEU A 171 -15.00 -23.67 -2.54
N ARG A 172 -13.84 -24.29 -2.78
CA ARG A 172 -13.33 -24.63 -4.12
C ARG A 172 -14.16 -25.68 -4.87
N ASP A 173 -15.14 -26.29 -4.20
CA ASP A 173 -16.18 -27.06 -4.86
C ASP A 173 -17.17 -26.19 -5.65
N PHE A 174 -17.15 -24.87 -5.46
CA PHE A 174 -17.94 -23.85 -6.16
C PHE A 174 -19.41 -24.24 -6.36
N ARG A 175 -20.07 -24.70 -5.28
CA ARG A 175 -21.53 -24.83 -5.28
C ARG A 175 -22.16 -23.45 -5.35
N TRP A 176 -23.41 -23.34 -5.82
CA TRP A 176 -24.07 -22.04 -5.97
C TRP A 176 -24.14 -21.22 -4.67
N PHE A 177 -24.20 -21.89 -3.51
CA PHE A 177 -24.13 -21.21 -2.21
C PHE A 177 -22.78 -20.53 -1.92
N ALA A 178 -21.72 -20.85 -2.67
CA ALA A 178 -20.41 -20.21 -2.53
C ALA A 178 -20.38 -18.81 -3.16
N VAL A 179 -21.31 -18.49 -4.08
CA VAL A 179 -21.30 -17.19 -4.78
C VAL A 179 -21.47 -16.03 -3.80
N PRO A 180 -22.51 -15.96 -2.93
CA PRO A 180 -22.67 -14.84 -1.99
C PRO A 180 -21.46 -14.59 -1.07
N PRO A 181 -20.90 -15.58 -0.35
CA PRO A 181 -19.75 -15.34 0.53
C PRO A 181 -18.49 -14.95 -0.25
N LEU A 182 -18.30 -15.42 -1.49
CA LEU A 182 -17.18 -14.99 -2.32
C LEU A 182 -17.33 -13.55 -2.81
N VAL A 183 -18.52 -13.14 -3.26
CA VAL A 183 -18.80 -11.73 -3.61
C VAL A 183 -18.59 -10.83 -2.40
N ALA A 184 -19.13 -11.21 -1.23
CA ALA A 184 -18.93 -10.47 0.01
C ALA A 184 -17.45 -10.39 0.42
N GLY A 185 -16.73 -11.50 0.29
CA GLY A 185 -15.30 -11.56 0.56
C GLY A 185 -14.47 -10.64 -0.35
N ILE A 186 -14.76 -10.62 -1.65
CA ILE A 186 -14.13 -9.66 -2.58
C ILE A 186 -14.51 -8.24 -2.20
N ALA A 187 -15.76 -7.99 -1.80
CA ALA A 187 -16.18 -6.66 -1.38
C ALA A 187 -15.42 -6.15 -0.15
N VAL A 188 -15.15 -7.03 0.82
CA VAL A 188 -14.26 -6.71 1.96
C VAL A 188 -12.85 -6.40 1.48
N LEU A 189 -12.27 -7.21 0.58
CA LEU A 189 -10.94 -6.92 0.03
C LEU A 189 -10.89 -5.55 -0.64
N VAL A 190 -11.88 -5.22 -1.47
CA VAL A 190 -11.96 -3.92 -2.17
C VAL A 190 -12.13 -2.77 -1.18
N PHE A 191 -12.98 -2.92 -0.17
CA PHE A 191 -13.14 -1.91 0.88
C PHE A 191 -11.80 -1.60 1.57
N MET A 192 -10.99 -2.64 1.84
CA MET A 192 -9.65 -2.46 2.40
C MET A 192 -8.69 -1.79 1.41
N LYS A 193 -8.67 -2.26 0.15
CA LYS A 193 -7.86 -1.68 -0.93
C LYS A 193 -8.41 -2.07 -2.32
N LEU A 194 -8.45 -1.13 -3.26
CA LEU A 194 -8.94 -1.38 -4.63
C LEU A 194 -8.29 -2.58 -5.34
N SER A 195 -6.98 -2.80 -5.15
CA SER A 195 -6.27 -3.96 -5.73
C SER A 195 -6.81 -5.31 -5.25
N GLY A 196 -7.60 -5.32 -4.18
CA GLY A 196 -8.37 -6.46 -3.70
C GLY A 196 -9.32 -7.05 -4.75
N ILE A 197 -9.81 -6.26 -5.73
CA ILE A 197 -10.66 -6.79 -6.80
C ILE A 197 -9.88 -7.73 -7.73
N ILE A 198 -8.68 -7.31 -8.17
CA ILE A 198 -7.81 -8.08 -9.07
C ILE A 198 -7.40 -9.38 -8.37
N PHE A 199 -6.94 -9.25 -7.13
CA PHE A 199 -6.53 -10.40 -6.33
C PHE A 199 -7.69 -11.35 -6.03
N GLY A 200 -8.86 -10.81 -5.64
CA GLY A 200 -10.04 -11.60 -5.31
C GLY A 200 -10.56 -12.40 -6.49
N VAL A 201 -10.64 -11.78 -7.67
CA VAL A 201 -11.02 -12.44 -8.93
C VAL A 201 -10.00 -13.51 -9.32
N ALA A 202 -8.70 -13.23 -9.20
CA ALA A 202 -7.63 -14.19 -9.48
C ALA A 202 -7.72 -15.43 -8.59
N VAL A 203 -7.98 -15.25 -7.29
CA VAL A 203 -8.18 -16.34 -6.32
C VAL A 203 -9.41 -17.18 -6.65
N VAL A 204 -10.54 -16.55 -6.98
CA VAL A 204 -11.76 -17.25 -7.39
C VAL A 204 -11.53 -18.06 -8.67
N GLY A 205 -10.91 -17.46 -9.68
CA GLY A 205 -10.57 -18.12 -10.94
C GLY A 205 -9.64 -19.32 -10.71
N ALA A 206 -8.54 -19.13 -9.99
CA ALA A 206 -7.58 -20.20 -9.69
C ALA A 206 -8.21 -21.36 -8.90
N ALA A 207 -9.00 -21.05 -7.86
CA ALA A 207 -9.67 -22.07 -7.06
C ALA A 207 -10.66 -22.91 -7.89
N SER A 208 -11.24 -22.34 -8.95
CA SER A 208 -12.21 -23.06 -9.80
C SER A 208 -11.57 -24.13 -10.70
N VAL A 209 -10.26 -24.05 -10.95
CA VAL A 209 -9.54 -24.92 -11.89
C VAL A 209 -8.35 -25.69 -11.29
N CYS A 210 -8.00 -25.46 -10.02
CA CYS A 210 -6.78 -26.04 -9.42
C CYS A 210 -6.89 -27.52 -9.00
N ALA A 211 -8.10 -28.08 -8.92
CA ALA A 211 -8.31 -29.45 -8.44
C ALA A 211 -7.88 -30.51 -9.48
N ASP A 212 -7.37 -31.67 -9.04
CA ASP A 212 -6.90 -32.76 -9.92
C ASP A 212 -7.94 -33.28 -10.91
N ARG A 213 -9.22 -33.18 -10.56
CA ARG A 213 -10.35 -33.59 -11.40
C ARG A 213 -11.02 -32.43 -12.13
N ALA A 214 -10.37 -31.27 -12.23
CA ALA A 214 -10.92 -30.07 -12.88
C ALA A 214 -11.21 -30.25 -14.38
N TRP A 215 -11.06 -31.45 -14.95
CA TRP A 215 -11.35 -31.75 -16.36
C TRP A 215 -12.48 -32.78 -16.54
N ALA A 216 -13.18 -33.17 -15.47
CA ALA A 216 -14.44 -33.90 -15.59
C ALA A 216 -15.55 -32.95 -16.07
N ARG A 217 -15.94 -33.03 -17.35
CA ARG A 217 -16.75 -32.02 -18.08
C ARG A 217 -17.86 -31.35 -17.26
N ARG A 218 -18.69 -32.10 -16.53
CA ARG A 218 -19.87 -31.53 -15.83
C ARG A 218 -19.52 -30.75 -14.56
N ASP A 219 -18.59 -31.24 -13.74
CA ASP A 219 -18.22 -30.56 -12.49
C ASP A 219 -17.46 -29.26 -12.79
N THR A 220 -16.56 -29.30 -13.76
CA THR A 220 -15.80 -28.13 -14.22
C THR A 220 -16.70 -27.02 -14.74
N ILE A 221 -17.67 -27.33 -15.61
CA ILE A 221 -18.59 -26.33 -16.16
C ILE A 221 -19.35 -25.63 -15.03
N ARG A 222 -19.84 -26.38 -14.03
CA ARG A 222 -20.53 -25.80 -12.87
C ARG A 222 -19.61 -24.87 -12.07
N LYS A 223 -18.37 -25.29 -11.78
CA LYS A 223 -17.40 -24.48 -11.04
C LYS A 223 -17.07 -23.19 -11.78
N LEU A 224 -16.80 -23.29 -13.09
CA LEU A 224 -16.53 -22.14 -13.97
C LEU A 224 -17.75 -21.21 -14.07
N ALA A 225 -18.96 -21.75 -14.16
CA ALA A 225 -20.18 -20.95 -14.18
C ALA A 225 -20.37 -20.18 -12.86
N ALA A 226 -20.21 -20.84 -11.70
CA ALA A 226 -20.32 -20.18 -10.40
C ALA A 226 -19.21 -19.12 -10.19
N ALA A 227 -17.97 -19.41 -10.61
CA ALA A 227 -16.89 -18.44 -10.60
C ALA A 227 -17.20 -17.26 -11.53
N GLY A 228 -17.65 -17.52 -12.75
CA GLY A 228 -18.06 -16.50 -13.73
C GLY A 228 -19.17 -15.60 -13.21
N VAL A 229 -20.20 -16.17 -12.58
CA VAL A 229 -21.28 -15.40 -11.92
C VAL A 229 -20.72 -14.57 -10.75
N THR A 230 -19.83 -15.13 -9.93
CA THR A 230 -19.18 -14.39 -8.84
C THR A 230 -18.41 -13.17 -9.37
N VAL A 231 -17.63 -13.34 -10.44
CA VAL A 231 -16.87 -12.27 -11.07
C VAL A 231 -17.79 -11.24 -11.72
N ALA A 232 -18.82 -11.69 -12.45
CA ALA A 232 -19.77 -10.80 -13.12
C ALA A 232 -20.57 -9.96 -12.12
N LEU A 233 -21.07 -10.57 -11.03
CA LEU A 233 -21.78 -9.85 -9.96
C LEU A 233 -20.87 -8.84 -9.26
N THR A 234 -19.64 -9.25 -8.92
CA THR A 234 -18.64 -8.35 -8.34
C THR A 234 -18.36 -7.18 -9.27
N GLY A 235 -18.12 -7.45 -10.55
CA GLY A 235 -17.89 -6.42 -11.57
C GLY A 235 -19.07 -5.47 -11.71
N ALA A 236 -20.30 -5.97 -11.78
CA ALA A 236 -21.50 -5.15 -11.86
C ALA A 236 -21.69 -4.26 -10.62
N ILE A 237 -21.57 -4.83 -9.42
CA ILE A 237 -21.71 -4.09 -8.16
C ILE A 237 -20.67 -2.98 -8.09
N PHE A 238 -19.39 -3.28 -8.30
CA PHE A 238 -18.34 -2.27 -8.20
C PHE A 238 -18.36 -1.26 -9.34
N TYR A 239 -18.77 -1.67 -10.54
CA TYR A 239 -18.94 -0.73 -11.64
C TYR A 239 -20.03 0.30 -11.31
N LEU A 240 -21.21 -0.17 -10.90
CA LEU A 240 -22.37 0.69 -10.62
C LEU A 240 -22.18 1.52 -9.34
N ALA A 241 -21.61 0.95 -8.28
CA ALA A 241 -21.48 1.60 -6.98
C ALA A 241 -20.22 2.47 -6.83
N TRP A 242 -19.15 2.18 -7.59
CA TRP A 242 -17.84 2.81 -7.39
C TRP A 242 -17.24 3.39 -8.68
N TYR A 243 -16.93 2.55 -9.68
CA TYR A 243 -16.18 3.01 -10.87
C TYR A 243 -16.94 4.01 -11.73
N SER A 244 -18.27 3.92 -11.80
CA SER A 244 -19.12 4.86 -12.56
C SER A 244 -19.10 6.29 -12.01
N ARG A 245 -18.60 6.50 -10.78
CA ARG A 245 -18.67 7.79 -10.08
C ARG A 245 -17.45 8.69 -10.28
N GLY A 246 -16.41 8.24 -10.96
CA GLY A 246 -15.19 9.04 -11.12
C GLY A 246 -13.99 8.27 -11.67
N LYS A 247 -12.86 8.97 -11.79
CA LYS A 247 -11.61 8.42 -12.29
C LYS A 247 -10.96 7.52 -11.24
N THR A 248 -10.44 6.38 -11.65
CA THR A 248 -9.61 5.50 -10.80
C THR A 248 -8.18 5.49 -11.31
N ALA A 249 -7.23 5.02 -10.49
CA ALA A 249 -5.84 4.84 -10.92
C ALA A 249 -5.74 3.98 -12.20
N ALA A 250 -6.63 2.99 -12.36
CA ALA A 250 -6.72 2.15 -13.54
C ALA A 250 -7.17 2.90 -14.83
N SER A 251 -7.84 4.05 -14.69
CA SER A 251 -8.34 4.84 -15.82
C SER A 251 -7.40 5.95 -16.28
N ILE A 252 -6.42 6.33 -15.46
CA ILE A 252 -5.45 7.39 -15.76
C ILE A 252 -4.35 6.80 -16.66
N ILE A 253 -4.12 7.45 -17.80
CA ILE A 253 -3.13 7.06 -18.80
C ILE A 253 -1.79 7.72 -18.45
N ALA A 254 -0.72 6.94 -18.44
CA ALA A 254 0.66 7.38 -18.26
C ALA A 254 1.19 7.99 -19.57
N GLU A 255 2.05 9.00 -19.46
CA GLU A 255 2.58 9.72 -20.61
C GLU A 255 3.60 8.90 -21.43
N SER A 256 4.19 7.84 -20.85
CA SER A 256 5.20 7.02 -21.54
C SER A 256 5.24 5.56 -21.09
N LEU A 257 5.42 4.64 -22.03
CA LEU A 257 5.75 3.23 -21.76
C LEU A 257 7.26 3.08 -21.48
N HIS A 258 7.64 2.08 -20.68
CA HIS A 258 9.06 1.75 -20.48
C HIS A 258 9.73 1.36 -21.82
N PRO A 259 10.97 1.81 -22.11
CA PRO A 259 11.64 1.56 -23.39
C PRO A 259 11.81 0.07 -23.72
N ASP A 260 12.07 -0.76 -22.72
CA ASP A 260 12.22 -2.21 -22.88
C ASP A 260 10.88 -2.96 -23.05
N GLY A 261 9.75 -2.24 -23.05
CA GLY A 261 8.42 -2.75 -23.40
C GLY A 261 7.95 -3.94 -22.55
N LEU A 262 7.35 -4.92 -23.22
CA LEU A 262 6.71 -6.09 -22.59
C LEU A 262 7.68 -6.90 -21.73
N PHE A 263 8.93 -7.05 -22.15
CA PHE A 263 9.91 -7.87 -21.43
C PHE A 263 10.20 -7.31 -20.04
N PHE A 264 10.35 -5.99 -19.93
CA PHE A 264 10.52 -5.31 -18.64
C PHE A 264 9.34 -5.57 -17.70
N TYR A 265 8.10 -5.47 -18.19
CA TYR A 265 6.93 -5.70 -17.35
C TYR A 265 6.78 -7.16 -16.91
N ILE A 266 7.17 -8.12 -17.75
CA ILE A 266 7.23 -9.53 -17.37
C ILE A 266 8.31 -9.74 -16.29
N ALA A 267 9.51 -9.17 -16.48
CA ALA A 267 10.58 -9.24 -15.50
C ALA A 267 10.17 -8.60 -14.15
N LEU A 268 9.51 -7.44 -14.20
CA LEU A 268 8.93 -6.76 -13.05
C LEU A 268 7.91 -7.65 -12.34
N ALA A 269 6.96 -8.25 -13.06
CA ALA A 269 5.90 -9.05 -12.47
C ALA A 269 6.42 -10.35 -11.85
N VAL A 270 7.27 -11.09 -12.56
CA VAL A 270 7.85 -12.35 -12.07
C VAL A 270 8.83 -12.08 -10.92
N GLY A 271 9.73 -11.09 -11.09
CA GLY A 271 10.68 -10.67 -10.07
C GLY A 271 9.98 -10.20 -8.80
N SER A 272 8.97 -9.34 -8.92
CA SER A 272 8.18 -8.83 -7.77
C SER A 272 7.38 -9.93 -7.07
N THR A 273 6.83 -10.89 -7.82
CA THR A 273 6.12 -12.03 -7.22
C THR A 273 7.05 -12.87 -6.34
N TRP A 274 8.32 -12.98 -6.71
CA TRP A 274 9.33 -13.65 -5.89
C TRP A 274 9.82 -12.76 -4.74
N SER A 275 10.16 -11.50 -5.00
CA SER A 275 10.81 -10.62 -4.04
C SER A 275 9.88 -10.04 -2.98
N ALA A 276 8.59 -9.84 -3.25
CA ALA A 276 7.70 -9.06 -2.38
C ALA A 276 7.47 -9.69 -0.99
N SER A 277 7.55 -11.02 -0.84
CA SER A 277 7.48 -11.70 0.46
C SER A 277 8.72 -11.48 1.33
N LEU A 278 9.84 -11.05 0.72
CA LEU A 278 11.15 -10.84 1.33
C LEU A 278 11.63 -9.38 1.23
N SER A 279 10.87 -8.49 0.58
CA SER A 279 11.26 -7.09 0.30
C SER A 279 12.61 -6.97 -0.41
N LEU A 280 12.96 -7.93 -1.27
CA LEU A 280 14.28 -7.95 -1.89
C LEU A 280 14.43 -6.87 -2.95
N LEU A 281 13.36 -6.50 -3.66
CA LEU A 281 13.47 -5.46 -4.68
C LEU A 281 13.57 -4.09 -4.02
N ASP A 282 12.78 -3.83 -2.98
CA ASP A 282 12.89 -2.62 -2.16
C ASP A 282 14.28 -2.50 -1.50
N LEU A 283 14.86 -3.60 -1.01
CA LEU A 283 16.24 -3.64 -0.53
C LEU A 283 17.25 -3.34 -1.64
N ALA A 284 17.11 -3.96 -2.81
CA ALA A 284 17.99 -3.73 -3.95
C ALA A 284 17.91 -2.28 -4.43
N SER A 285 16.70 -1.71 -4.52
CA SER A 285 16.49 -0.30 -4.84
C SER A 285 17.12 0.61 -3.78
N TRP A 286 16.99 0.29 -2.49
CA TRP A 286 17.62 1.07 -1.43
C TRP A 286 19.16 1.05 -1.50
N LEU A 287 19.76 -0.11 -1.81
CA LEU A 287 21.22 -0.26 -1.92
C LEU A 287 21.79 0.33 -3.21
N LEU A 288 21.14 0.08 -4.34
CA LEU A 288 21.68 0.33 -5.67
C LEU A 288 21.18 1.64 -6.26
N MET A 289 20.01 2.13 -5.84
CA MET A 289 19.36 3.31 -6.39
C MET A 289 19.13 4.39 -5.32
N HIS A 290 19.95 4.42 -4.27
CA HIS A 290 19.79 5.40 -3.20
C HIS A 290 19.87 6.82 -3.75
N PRO A 291 18.90 7.73 -3.47
CA PRO A 291 18.87 9.06 -4.09
C PRO A 291 20.13 9.91 -3.86
N SER A 292 20.79 9.74 -2.72
CA SER A 292 22.01 10.49 -2.43
C SER A 292 23.27 9.92 -3.10
N ARG A 293 23.25 8.65 -3.53
CA ARG A 293 24.40 7.91 -4.08
C ARG A 293 23.92 6.78 -5.01
N PRO A 294 23.30 7.09 -6.16
CA PRO A 294 22.83 6.05 -7.07
C PRO A 294 24.02 5.29 -7.68
N ILE A 295 24.05 3.97 -7.54
CA ILE A 295 24.97 3.07 -8.23
C ILE A 295 24.39 2.69 -9.60
N LEU A 296 23.07 2.51 -9.65
CA LEU A 296 22.29 2.22 -10.85
C LEU A 296 21.28 3.33 -11.07
N GLU A 297 21.15 3.75 -12.33
CA GLU A 297 20.18 4.78 -12.74
C GLU A 297 18.77 4.22 -12.98
N SER A 298 18.66 2.90 -13.21
CA SER A 298 17.40 2.25 -13.58
C SER A 298 17.09 1.03 -12.73
N VAL A 299 15.80 0.85 -12.43
CA VAL A 299 15.26 -0.34 -11.75
C VAL A 299 15.27 -1.59 -12.64
N ALA A 300 15.47 -1.43 -13.96
CA ALA A 300 15.50 -2.56 -14.88
C ALA A 300 16.63 -3.56 -14.55
N ALA A 301 17.81 -3.08 -14.17
CA ALA A 301 18.96 -3.92 -13.85
C ALA A 301 18.70 -4.90 -12.68
N PRO A 302 18.24 -4.47 -11.48
CA PRO A 302 17.90 -5.41 -10.42
C PRO A 302 16.75 -6.35 -10.81
N LEU A 303 15.79 -5.91 -11.62
CA LEU A 303 14.71 -6.76 -12.12
C LEU A 303 15.21 -7.87 -13.04
N TYR A 304 16.13 -7.57 -13.96
CA TYR A 304 16.73 -8.56 -14.85
C TYR A 304 17.62 -9.55 -14.10
N LEU A 305 18.28 -9.12 -13.02
CA LEU A 305 18.99 -10.03 -12.12
C LEU A 305 18.02 -10.95 -11.36
N PHE A 306 16.87 -10.43 -10.95
CA PHE A 306 15.89 -11.17 -10.15
C PHE A 306 15.10 -12.18 -10.96
N LEU A 307 14.86 -11.93 -12.25
CA LEU A 307 14.10 -12.81 -13.12
C LEU A 307 14.63 -14.28 -13.13
N PRO A 308 15.92 -14.56 -13.43
CA PRO A 308 16.42 -15.94 -13.41
C PRO A 308 16.40 -16.54 -11.99
N LEU A 309 16.61 -15.75 -10.95
CA LEU A 309 16.54 -16.23 -9.55
C LEU A 309 15.11 -16.61 -9.15
N ALA A 310 14.13 -15.83 -9.57
CA ALA A 310 12.72 -16.09 -9.37
C ALA A 310 12.31 -17.39 -10.09
N ILE A 311 12.67 -17.54 -11.37
CA ILE A 311 12.39 -18.74 -12.16
C ILE A 311 13.04 -19.97 -11.50
N ALA A 312 14.33 -19.90 -11.12
CA ALA A 312 15.03 -21.00 -10.47
C ALA A 312 14.37 -21.38 -9.13
N THR A 313 13.98 -20.39 -8.32
CA THR A 313 13.30 -20.63 -7.04
C THR A 313 11.97 -21.33 -7.25
N PHE A 314 11.15 -20.86 -8.19
CA PHE A 314 9.85 -21.47 -8.49
C PHE A 314 9.99 -22.85 -9.14
N ALA A 315 11.00 -23.08 -9.97
CA ALA A 315 11.30 -24.40 -10.52
C ALA A 315 11.68 -25.40 -9.42
N VAL A 316 12.56 -25.02 -8.49
CA VAL A 316 12.91 -25.85 -7.33
C VAL A 316 11.67 -26.12 -6.48
N MET A 317 10.86 -25.09 -6.19
CA MET A 317 9.61 -25.26 -5.46
C MET A 317 8.68 -26.27 -6.15
N TRP A 318 8.48 -26.14 -7.46
CA TRP A 318 7.65 -27.05 -8.25
C TRP A 318 8.17 -28.49 -8.21
N MET A 319 9.44 -28.71 -8.57
CA MET A 319 10.05 -30.04 -8.60
C MET A 319 9.96 -30.77 -7.25
N ARG A 320 9.96 -30.04 -6.14
CA ARG A 320 9.94 -30.63 -4.80
C ARG A 320 8.53 -30.89 -4.27
N LEU A 321 7.56 -30.10 -4.70
CA LEU A 321 6.22 -30.10 -4.14
C LEU A 321 5.15 -30.62 -5.10
N ALA A 322 5.45 -30.85 -6.38
CA ALA A 322 4.49 -31.30 -7.39
C ALA A 322 3.71 -32.55 -6.95
N ASP A 323 4.41 -33.54 -6.40
CA ASP A 323 3.81 -34.83 -6.04
C ASP A 323 2.97 -34.78 -4.76
N THR A 324 3.36 -33.93 -3.80
CA THR A 324 2.76 -33.89 -2.45
C THR A 324 1.78 -32.73 -2.25
N TYR A 325 1.95 -31.64 -2.98
CA TYR A 325 1.17 -30.40 -2.87
C TYR A 325 0.73 -29.86 -4.25
N GLY A 326 0.49 -30.75 -5.23
CA GLY A 326 0.16 -30.36 -6.62
C GLY A 326 -1.09 -29.46 -6.75
N GLU A 327 -2.13 -29.67 -5.94
CA GLU A 327 -3.31 -28.78 -5.88
C GLU A 327 -2.94 -27.37 -5.43
N TYR A 328 -2.18 -27.25 -4.34
CA TYR A 328 -1.68 -25.97 -3.84
C TYR A 328 -0.80 -25.26 -4.88
N LEU A 329 0.13 -25.98 -5.52
CA LEU A 329 1.04 -25.37 -6.50
C LEU A 329 0.29 -24.79 -7.69
N ARG A 330 -0.66 -25.55 -8.27
CA ARG A 330 -1.51 -25.05 -9.35
C ARG A 330 -2.30 -23.83 -8.89
N PHE A 331 -2.92 -23.89 -7.71
CA PHE A 331 -3.65 -22.76 -7.16
C PHE A 331 -2.76 -21.52 -7.03
N ALA A 332 -1.62 -21.64 -6.34
CA ALA A 332 -0.71 -20.54 -6.06
C ALA A 332 -0.13 -19.92 -7.34
N LEU A 333 0.33 -20.74 -8.29
CA LEU A 333 0.90 -20.27 -9.55
C LEU A 333 -0.16 -19.64 -10.46
N LEU A 334 -1.39 -20.16 -10.49
CA LEU A 334 -2.48 -19.55 -11.25
C LEU A 334 -2.90 -18.20 -10.68
N VAL A 335 -2.96 -18.06 -9.35
CA VAL A 335 -3.23 -16.75 -8.72
C VAL A 335 -2.12 -15.76 -9.09
N ALA A 336 -0.86 -16.16 -8.95
CA ALA A 336 0.29 -15.32 -9.29
C ALA A 336 0.29 -14.92 -10.77
N ALA A 337 0.09 -15.88 -11.68
CA ALA A 337 0.05 -15.65 -13.11
C ALA A 337 -1.12 -14.74 -13.52
N ALA A 338 -2.30 -14.90 -12.91
CA ALA A 338 -3.45 -14.04 -13.20
C ALA A 338 -3.23 -12.60 -12.73
N VAL A 339 -2.71 -12.38 -11.51
CA VAL A 339 -2.38 -11.04 -11.01
C VAL A 339 -1.29 -10.40 -11.87
N ALA A 340 -0.22 -11.15 -12.18
CA ALA A 340 0.85 -10.69 -13.06
C ALA A 340 0.33 -10.33 -14.46
N GLY A 341 -0.48 -11.19 -15.06
CA GLY A 341 -1.06 -10.96 -16.38
C GLY A 341 -1.91 -9.69 -16.44
N VAL A 342 -2.78 -9.48 -15.45
CA VAL A 342 -3.59 -8.24 -15.37
C VAL A 342 -2.71 -7.01 -15.25
N LEU A 343 -1.72 -7.01 -14.35
CA LEU A 343 -0.83 -5.86 -14.17
C LEU A 343 0.02 -5.58 -15.41
N VAL A 344 0.58 -6.62 -16.05
CA VAL A 344 1.32 -6.49 -17.32
C VAL A 344 0.44 -5.90 -18.42
N VAL A 345 -0.80 -6.37 -18.57
CA VAL A 345 -1.74 -5.81 -19.55
C VAL A 345 -2.01 -4.33 -19.25
N MET A 346 -2.20 -3.98 -17.97
CA MET A 346 -2.43 -2.58 -17.58
C MET A 346 -1.20 -1.70 -17.87
N TRP A 347 0.01 -2.14 -17.58
CA TRP A 347 1.21 -1.36 -17.86
C TRP A 347 1.52 -1.23 -19.35
N VAL A 348 1.36 -2.30 -20.14
CA VAL A 348 1.52 -2.24 -21.61
C VAL A 348 0.45 -1.35 -22.24
N SER A 349 -0.73 -1.26 -21.62
CA SER A 349 -1.79 -0.32 -22.02
C SER A 349 -1.56 1.11 -21.50
N GLY A 350 -0.40 1.40 -20.92
CA GLY A 350 -0.03 2.73 -20.41
C GLY A 350 -0.89 3.21 -19.24
N ARG A 351 -1.30 2.35 -18.31
CA ARG A 351 -2.01 2.80 -17.09
C ARG A 351 -1.02 3.24 -16.02
N THR A 352 -1.37 4.26 -15.24
CA THR A 352 -0.52 4.86 -14.17
C THR A 352 -0.37 4.03 -12.89
N ILE A 353 -0.43 2.70 -12.97
CA ILE A 353 -0.19 1.85 -11.79
C ILE A 353 1.31 1.88 -11.48
N GLY A 354 1.65 2.16 -10.22
CA GLY A 354 3.02 2.17 -9.74
C GLY A 354 3.79 0.89 -10.07
N LEU A 355 5.07 1.03 -10.41
CA LEU A 355 5.99 -0.07 -10.72
C LEU A 355 6.64 -0.62 -9.45
N GLU A 356 5.82 -0.92 -8.44
CA GLU A 356 6.29 -1.29 -7.10
C GLU A 356 5.96 -2.74 -6.78
N GLU A 357 6.89 -3.46 -6.15
CA GLU A 357 6.68 -4.87 -5.81
C GLU A 357 5.53 -5.10 -4.81
N ARG A 358 5.11 -4.07 -4.07
CA ARG A 358 4.01 -4.15 -3.07
C ARG A 358 2.71 -4.68 -3.67
N HIS A 359 2.46 -4.45 -4.97
CA HIS A 359 1.28 -4.97 -5.66
C HIS A 359 1.25 -6.51 -5.77
N PHE A 360 2.40 -7.17 -5.63
CA PHE A 360 2.54 -8.63 -5.71
C PHE A 360 2.61 -9.31 -4.34
N ARG A 361 2.46 -8.55 -3.25
CA ARG A 361 2.62 -9.11 -1.91
C ARG A 361 1.64 -10.25 -1.62
N GLY A 362 0.37 -10.10 -1.99
CA GLY A 362 -0.65 -11.15 -1.86
C GLY A 362 -0.23 -12.49 -2.53
N PRO A 363 -0.02 -12.53 -3.86
CA PRO A 363 0.40 -13.75 -4.54
C PRO A 363 1.77 -14.25 -4.07
N SER A 364 2.70 -13.35 -3.76
CA SER A 364 4.02 -13.71 -3.20
C SER A 364 3.88 -14.48 -1.89
N LEU A 365 3.04 -14.01 -0.96
CA LEU A 365 2.81 -14.68 0.33
C LEU A 365 2.09 -16.03 0.19
N ILE A 366 1.25 -16.22 -0.83
CA ILE A 366 0.69 -17.55 -1.14
C ILE A 366 1.80 -18.50 -1.56
N LEU A 367 2.70 -18.09 -2.47
CA LEU A 367 3.81 -18.91 -2.96
C LEU A 367 4.89 -19.15 -1.89
N PHE A 368 5.07 -18.18 -0.99
CA PHE A 368 6.19 -18.13 -0.04
C PHE A 368 6.26 -19.36 0.87
N ILE A 369 5.12 -19.87 1.36
CA ILE A 369 5.13 -21.08 2.20
C ILE A 369 5.69 -22.30 1.45
N GLY A 370 5.40 -22.41 0.15
CA GLY A 370 5.96 -23.45 -0.71
C GLY A 370 7.46 -23.30 -0.87
N VAL A 371 7.96 -22.07 -1.05
CA VAL A 371 9.40 -21.78 -1.08
C VAL A 371 10.06 -22.19 0.25
N VAL A 372 9.52 -21.75 1.38
CA VAL A 372 10.05 -22.10 2.71
C VAL A 372 10.09 -23.63 2.88
N HIS A 373 9.02 -24.34 2.52
CA HIS A 373 8.96 -25.78 2.65
C HIS A 373 9.97 -26.51 1.76
N ALA A 374 10.06 -26.12 0.50
CA ALA A 374 10.96 -26.73 -0.48
C ALA A 374 12.43 -26.58 -0.07
N PHE A 375 12.81 -25.44 0.50
CA PHE A 375 14.19 -25.17 0.91
C PHE A 375 14.52 -25.72 2.30
N ILE A 376 13.63 -25.66 3.29
CA ILE A 376 13.90 -26.30 4.60
C ILE A 376 14.01 -27.81 4.44
N GLY A 377 13.11 -28.42 3.65
CA GLY A 377 13.11 -29.87 3.40
C GLY A 377 14.20 -30.36 2.47
N THR A 378 15.09 -29.49 1.96
CA THR A 378 16.05 -29.92 0.94
C THR A 378 17.24 -30.71 1.48
N ARG A 379 17.76 -31.68 0.72
CA ARG A 379 18.96 -32.44 1.10
C ARG A 379 20.25 -31.64 0.86
N SER A 380 20.21 -30.64 -0.02
CA SER A 380 21.36 -29.80 -0.34
C SER A 380 21.60 -28.74 0.74
N ARG A 381 22.69 -28.90 1.50
CA ARG A 381 23.11 -27.92 2.52
C ARG A 381 23.39 -26.54 1.92
N LEU A 382 23.89 -26.50 0.68
CA LEU A 382 24.14 -25.23 -0.03
C LEU A 382 22.84 -24.46 -0.25
N LEU A 383 21.80 -25.13 -0.78
CA LEU A 383 20.49 -24.49 -1.00
C LEU A 383 19.85 -24.03 0.32
N GLN A 384 19.96 -24.84 1.38
CA GLN A 384 19.51 -24.44 2.72
C GLN A 384 20.25 -23.20 3.23
N ALA A 385 21.58 -23.18 3.12
CA ALA A 385 22.41 -22.07 3.56
C ALA A 385 22.13 -20.80 2.74
N THR A 386 21.99 -20.90 1.41
CA THR A 386 21.63 -19.77 0.56
C THR A 386 20.25 -19.22 0.92
N PHE A 387 19.25 -20.07 1.10
CA PHE A 387 17.92 -19.63 1.53
C PHE A 387 17.97 -18.96 2.91
N ALA A 388 18.68 -19.55 3.87
CA ALA A 388 18.85 -18.97 5.20
C ALA A 388 19.57 -17.62 5.16
N ALA A 389 20.59 -17.46 4.31
CA ALA A 389 21.30 -16.20 4.14
C ALA A 389 20.40 -15.12 3.52
N VAL A 390 19.64 -15.44 2.47
CA VAL A 390 18.71 -14.50 1.83
C VAL A 390 17.58 -14.12 2.79
N ALA A 391 16.97 -15.10 3.48
CA ALA A 391 15.93 -14.85 4.46
C ALA A 391 16.46 -14.04 5.66
N GLY A 392 17.68 -14.36 6.14
CA GLY A 392 18.35 -13.64 7.22
C GLY A 392 18.64 -12.18 6.85
N LEU A 393 19.15 -11.93 5.64
CA LEU A 393 19.36 -10.59 5.11
C LEU A 393 18.05 -9.80 5.01
N ALA A 394 16.99 -10.42 4.49
CA ALA A 394 15.65 -9.81 4.42
C ALA A 394 15.09 -9.47 5.82
N CYS A 395 15.26 -10.37 6.80
CA CYS A 395 14.85 -10.15 8.18
C CYS A 395 15.64 -9.01 8.83
N LEU A 396 16.97 -9.01 8.67
CA LEU A 396 17.83 -7.95 9.19
C LEU A 396 17.46 -6.60 8.57
N TYR A 397 17.24 -6.55 7.26
CA TYR A 397 16.80 -5.35 6.57
C TYR A 397 15.48 -4.83 7.13
N GLY A 398 14.46 -5.69 7.25
CA GLY A 398 13.15 -5.24 7.72
C GLY A 398 13.14 -4.71 9.16
N VAL A 399 13.89 -5.34 10.06
CA VAL A 399 14.06 -4.87 11.45
C VAL A 399 14.91 -3.61 11.52
N ALA A 400 16.08 -3.57 10.86
CA ALA A 400 16.95 -2.39 10.85
C ALA A 400 16.25 -1.18 10.25
N SER A 401 15.50 -1.39 9.18
CA SER A 401 14.74 -0.34 8.50
C SER A 401 13.60 0.20 9.35
N PHE A 402 12.95 -0.65 10.16
CA PHE A 402 11.99 -0.20 11.17
C PHE A 402 12.66 0.67 12.24
N VAL A 403 13.78 0.21 12.81
CA VAL A 403 14.50 0.94 13.87
C VAL A 403 14.96 2.31 13.36
N GLN A 404 15.56 2.37 12.18
CA GLN A 404 16.01 3.62 11.57
C GLN A 404 14.83 4.58 11.36
N ARG A 405 13.70 4.13 10.81
CA ARG A 405 12.52 4.99 10.63
C ARG A 405 11.92 5.45 11.95
N ALA A 406 11.83 4.57 12.94
CA ALA A 406 11.34 4.94 14.26
C ALA A 406 12.22 6.04 14.87
N GLN A 407 13.55 5.93 14.74
CA GLN A 407 14.48 6.97 15.16
C GLN A 407 14.27 8.27 14.38
N THR A 408 14.22 8.22 13.04
CA THR A 408 13.95 9.40 12.21
C THR A 408 12.64 10.09 12.60
N ASN A 409 11.58 9.32 12.86
CA ASN A 409 10.29 9.86 13.25
C ASN A 409 10.31 10.61 14.59
N THR A 410 11.25 10.32 15.49
CA THR A 410 11.38 11.09 16.74
C THR A 410 11.77 12.55 16.49
N HIS A 411 12.46 12.82 15.38
CA HIS A 411 12.90 14.16 14.98
C HIS A 411 11.83 14.96 14.23
N TYR A 412 10.80 14.30 13.69
CA TYR A 412 9.70 14.97 13.01
C TYR A 412 8.74 15.66 13.98
N ALA A 413 8.17 16.78 13.56
CA ALA A 413 7.23 17.53 14.38
C ALA A 413 5.97 16.70 14.68
N MET A 414 5.46 16.80 15.91
CA MET A 414 4.20 16.15 16.28
C MET A 414 3.01 17.00 15.80
N GLY A 415 2.24 16.42 14.89
CA GLY A 415 1.01 17.00 14.38
C GLY A 415 -0.12 17.05 15.41
N ALA A 416 -1.15 17.85 15.16
CA ALA A 416 -2.25 18.09 16.11
C ALA A 416 -3.06 16.82 16.38
N ARG A 417 -3.01 15.84 15.47
CA ARG A 417 -3.68 14.53 15.58
C ARG A 417 -2.76 13.42 16.08
N GLY A 418 -1.58 13.75 16.58
CA GLY A 418 -0.61 12.78 17.06
C GLY A 418 0.06 11.96 15.96
N ILE A 419 0.05 12.42 14.71
CA ILE A 419 0.87 11.87 13.62
C ILE A 419 2.15 12.69 13.48
N ARG A 420 3.25 12.08 13.03
CA ARG A 420 4.49 12.81 12.74
C ARG A 420 4.40 13.48 11.39
N GLN A 421 4.71 14.78 11.36
CA GLN A 421 4.73 15.58 10.15
C GLN A 421 6.15 15.68 9.62
N MET A 422 6.36 15.29 8.35
CA MET A 422 7.66 15.33 7.67
C MET A 422 8.04 16.76 7.25
N VAL A 423 7.88 17.71 8.17
CA VAL A 423 8.18 19.13 8.01
C VAL A 423 8.86 19.67 9.28
N PRO A 424 9.60 20.79 9.17
CA PRO A 424 10.14 21.47 10.33
C PRO A 424 9.04 21.91 11.32
N PRO A 425 9.29 21.89 12.65
CA PRO A 425 8.32 22.36 13.65
C PRO A 425 7.78 23.77 13.41
N GLN A 426 8.57 24.64 12.78
CA GLN A 426 8.19 26.01 12.40
C GLN A 426 6.99 26.03 11.45
N VAL A 427 6.91 25.06 10.51
CA VAL A 427 5.79 24.96 9.58
C VAL A 427 4.50 24.60 10.33
N VAL A 428 4.57 23.61 11.22
CA VAL A 428 3.41 23.19 12.03
C VAL A 428 2.94 24.35 12.93
N ALA A 429 3.86 25.06 13.57
CA ALA A 429 3.55 26.21 14.39
C ALA A 429 2.90 27.35 13.58
N PHE A 430 3.44 27.63 12.38
CA PHE A 430 2.90 28.65 11.49
C PHE A 430 1.49 28.32 11.01
N VAL A 431 1.25 27.09 10.56
CA VAL A 431 -0.08 26.63 10.12
C VAL A 431 -1.11 26.81 11.23
N ARG A 432 -0.78 26.42 12.46
CA ARG A 432 -1.68 26.61 13.62
C ARG A 432 -1.93 28.08 13.94
N ALA A 433 -0.96 28.96 13.68
CA ALA A 433 -1.11 30.39 13.94
C ALA A 433 -2.08 31.06 12.95
N ILE A 434 -2.10 30.61 11.69
CA ILE A 434 -2.97 31.14 10.63
C ILE A 434 -4.33 30.41 10.54
N ASP A 435 -4.40 29.14 10.95
CA ASP A 435 -5.60 28.30 10.92
C ASP A 435 -6.48 28.52 12.16
N ARG A 436 -7.05 29.73 12.28
CA ARG A 436 -7.86 30.11 13.44
C ARG A 436 -9.34 29.77 13.22
N PRO A 437 -10.06 29.29 14.24
CA PRO A 437 -11.50 29.13 14.16
C PRO A 437 -12.18 30.50 14.06
N GLY A 438 -13.22 30.61 13.24
CA GLY A 438 -14.03 31.83 13.11
C GLY A 438 -14.53 32.07 11.68
N PRO A 439 -15.26 33.19 11.44
CA PRO A 439 -15.82 33.53 10.13
C PRO A 439 -14.75 33.67 9.04
N GLU A 440 -13.53 34.04 9.40
CA GLU A 440 -12.40 34.19 8.49
C GLU A 440 -11.89 32.85 7.93
N ALA A 441 -12.16 31.73 8.62
CA ALA A 441 -11.68 30.41 8.23
C ALA A 441 -12.26 29.99 6.87
N ALA A 442 -13.56 30.22 6.65
CA ALA A 442 -14.23 29.96 5.37
C ALA A 442 -13.68 30.82 4.22
N ARG A 443 -13.02 31.94 4.54
CA ARG A 443 -12.43 32.89 3.58
C ARG A 443 -10.91 32.77 3.49
N THR A 444 -10.35 31.74 4.10
CA THR A 444 -8.92 31.45 4.09
C THR A 444 -8.67 30.18 3.30
N LEU A 445 -7.73 30.22 2.37
CA LEU A 445 -7.24 29.05 1.63
C LEU A 445 -5.76 28.83 1.92
N ILE A 446 -5.43 27.62 2.38
CA ILE A 446 -4.05 27.20 2.65
C ILE A 446 -3.65 26.14 1.62
N PHE A 447 -2.73 26.50 0.73
CA PHE A 447 -2.11 25.59 -0.22
C PHE A 447 -0.91 24.88 0.42
N MET A 448 -0.85 23.56 0.27
CA MET A 448 0.17 22.68 0.83
C MET A 448 0.79 21.76 -0.23
N PRO A 449 2.07 21.36 -0.09
CA PRO A 449 2.75 20.56 -1.10
C PRO A 449 2.55 19.04 -0.93
N SER A 450 1.76 18.62 0.08
CA SER A 450 1.37 17.22 0.27
C SER A 450 0.15 17.10 1.21
N PRO A 451 -0.71 16.09 0.99
CA PRO A 451 -1.97 15.95 1.69
C PRO A 451 -1.82 15.59 3.17
N GLU A 452 -0.77 14.88 3.56
CA GLU A 452 -0.49 14.53 4.95
C GLU A 452 -0.18 15.76 5.81
N ILE A 453 0.45 16.79 5.23
CA ILE A 453 0.70 18.08 5.91
C ILE A 453 -0.62 18.86 6.04
N ALA A 454 -1.47 18.81 5.02
CA ALA A 454 -2.77 19.48 5.02
C ALA A 454 -3.70 19.00 6.16
N LEU A 455 -3.46 17.81 6.74
CA LEU A 455 -4.18 17.34 7.93
C LEU A 455 -3.92 18.17 9.19
N GLU A 456 -2.91 19.06 9.20
CA GLU A 456 -2.75 20.06 10.26
C GLU A 456 -3.76 21.20 10.15
N VAL A 457 -4.34 21.45 8.97
CA VAL A 457 -5.37 22.48 8.76
C VAL A 457 -6.71 21.93 9.23
N ARG A 458 -7.34 22.67 10.15
CA ARG A 458 -8.58 22.27 10.82
C ARG A 458 -9.76 23.16 10.47
N ASN A 459 -9.54 24.46 10.41
CA ASN A 459 -10.63 25.42 10.31
C ASN A 459 -10.74 25.99 8.90
N ALA A 460 -9.60 26.35 8.31
CA ALA A 460 -9.52 26.93 6.98
C ALA A 460 -9.74 25.90 5.88
N ARG A 461 -10.07 26.40 4.69
CA ARG A 461 -10.06 25.58 3.47
C ARG A 461 -8.61 25.29 3.10
N PHE A 462 -8.37 24.12 2.52
CA PHE A 462 -7.04 23.76 2.06
C PHE A 462 -7.08 23.21 0.64
N TYR A 463 -5.93 23.30 -0.02
CA TYR A 463 -5.66 22.54 -1.23
C TYR A 463 -4.28 21.93 -1.11
N SER A 464 -4.13 20.72 -1.63
CA SER A 464 -2.83 20.10 -1.76
C SER A 464 -2.63 19.65 -3.20
N ASN A 465 -1.40 19.74 -3.67
CA ASN A 465 -0.97 18.96 -4.80
C ASN A 465 0.35 18.25 -4.46
N HIS A 466 0.79 17.35 -5.32
CA HIS A 466 2.09 16.71 -5.23
C HIS A 466 3.12 17.43 -6.11
N ALA A 467 3.27 18.75 -5.92
CA ALA A 467 4.12 19.59 -6.76
C ALA A 467 5.57 19.06 -6.92
N ASP A 468 6.05 18.35 -5.91
CA ASP A 468 7.38 17.73 -5.94
C ASP A 468 7.52 16.69 -7.07
N PHE A 469 6.48 15.89 -7.28
CA PHE A 469 6.44 14.82 -8.28
C PHE A 469 5.88 15.24 -9.64
N GLN A 470 5.31 16.46 -9.73
CA GLN A 470 4.77 16.98 -10.97
C GLN A 470 5.86 17.68 -11.80
N PRO A 471 5.99 17.36 -13.10
CA PRO A 471 6.78 18.14 -14.03
C PRO A 471 6.33 19.61 -14.03
N ILE A 472 7.28 20.53 -14.20
CA ILE A 472 6.98 21.97 -14.26
C ILE A 472 6.02 22.31 -15.42
N GLU A 473 6.04 21.50 -16.49
CA GLU A 473 5.16 21.63 -17.66
C GLU A 473 3.71 21.28 -17.35
N GLU A 474 3.47 20.34 -16.43
CA GLU A 474 2.13 20.08 -15.92
C GLU A 474 1.66 21.22 -15.02
N LEU A 475 2.53 21.68 -14.10
CA LEU A 475 2.21 22.80 -13.20
C LEU A 475 1.87 24.09 -13.96
N LYS A 476 2.48 24.33 -15.12
CA LYS A 476 2.15 25.48 -15.98
C LYS A 476 0.75 25.44 -16.58
N ARG A 477 0.11 24.26 -16.60
CA ARG A 477 -1.27 24.09 -17.09
C ARG A 477 -2.30 24.39 -16.01
N ASP A 478 -1.89 24.44 -14.74
CA ASP A 478 -2.78 24.76 -13.65
C ASP A 478 -3.14 26.26 -13.70
N VAL A 479 -4.44 26.56 -13.62
CA VAL A 479 -4.97 27.93 -13.60
C VAL A 479 -6.07 27.99 -12.54
N TRP A 480 -5.89 28.88 -11.56
CA TRP A 480 -6.79 29.12 -10.45
C TRP A 480 -7.32 30.55 -10.52
N ARG A 481 -8.62 30.68 -10.76
CA ARG A 481 -9.35 31.94 -10.85
C ARG A 481 -10.09 32.22 -9.54
N GLY A 482 -10.54 33.46 -9.34
CA GLY A 482 -11.17 33.93 -8.12
C GLY A 482 -10.16 34.37 -7.07
N ARG A 483 -10.67 34.98 -5.98
CA ARG A 483 -9.86 35.42 -4.84
C ARG A 483 -10.54 35.02 -3.54
N VAL A 484 -9.73 34.76 -2.53
CA VAL A 484 -10.13 34.61 -1.13
C VAL A 484 -9.52 35.75 -0.32
N ASP A 485 -10.07 36.05 0.85
CA ASP A 485 -9.56 37.14 1.69
C ASP A 485 -8.14 36.85 2.17
N ARG A 486 -7.81 35.56 2.39
CA ARG A 486 -6.47 35.14 2.82
C ARG A 486 -6.00 33.92 2.04
N LEU A 487 -4.93 34.06 1.27
CA LEU A 487 -4.29 32.97 0.55
C LEU A 487 -2.87 32.76 1.09
N TYR A 488 -2.61 31.55 1.57
CA TYR A 488 -1.28 31.11 2.02
C TYR A 488 -0.81 29.96 1.14
N VAL A 489 0.39 30.08 0.57
CA VAL A 489 1.02 29.07 -0.28
C VAL A 489 2.30 28.61 0.38
N ILE A 490 2.25 27.43 1.01
CA ILE A 490 3.38 26.85 1.74
C ILE A 490 4.10 25.84 0.84
N MET A 491 5.41 26.00 0.69
CA MET A 491 6.22 25.19 -0.21
C MET A 491 7.60 24.87 0.37
N GLN A 492 8.21 23.77 -0.08
CA GLN A 492 9.61 23.48 0.21
C GLN A 492 10.53 24.45 -0.54
N LYS A 493 11.61 24.90 0.08
CA LYS A 493 12.59 25.80 -0.55
C LYS A 493 13.22 25.22 -1.81
N LYS A 494 13.35 23.90 -1.92
CA LYS A 494 13.86 23.27 -3.14
C LYS A 494 12.99 23.60 -4.37
N LEU A 495 11.67 23.70 -4.19
CA LEU A 495 10.73 24.04 -5.26
C LEU A 495 10.87 25.50 -5.71
N VAL A 496 11.39 26.37 -4.84
CA VAL A 496 11.77 27.74 -5.21
C VAL A 496 13.01 27.70 -6.11
N GLY A 497 14.04 26.95 -5.71
CA GLY A 497 15.28 26.79 -6.50
C GLY A 497 15.05 26.14 -7.87
N GLU A 498 14.07 25.24 -7.99
CA GLU A 498 13.67 24.59 -9.24
C GLU A 498 12.73 25.44 -10.12
N GLY A 499 12.32 26.63 -9.68
CA GLY A 499 11.38 27.50 -10.41
C GLY A 499 9.91 27.05 -10.37
N LYS A 500 9.60 25.90 -9.75
CA LYS A 500 8.22 25.41 -9.59
C LYS A 500 7.36 26.32 -8.73
N ALA A 501 7.94 26.97 -7.71
CA ALA A 501 7.22 27.91 -6.86
C ALA A 501 6.68 29.12 -7.65
N ASP A 502 7.50 29.73 -8.52
CA ASP A 502 7.06 30.85 -9.37
C ASP A 502 5.91 30.43 -10.30
N VAL A 503 5.99 29.24 -10.91
CA VAL A 503 4.89 28.69 -11.73
C VAL A 503 3.61 28.52 -10.92
N ILE A 504 3.69 27.97 -9.71
CA ILE A 504 2.53 27.77 -8.83
C ILE A 504 1.95 29.12 -8.39
N LEU A 505 2.76 30.10 -7.99
CA LEU A 505 2.26 31.42 -7.61
C LEU A 505 1.57 32.13 -8.79
N ARG A 506 2.11 31.98 -10.01
CA ARG A 506 1.51 32.52 -11.25
C ARG A 506 0.23 31.82 -11.66
N SER A 507 -0.01 30.59 -11.20
CA SER A 507 -1.26 29.88 -11.47
C SER A 507 -2.48 30.55 -10.82
N PHE A 508 -2.29 31.33 -9.75
CA PHE A 508 -3.33 32.15 -9.11
C PHE A 508 -3.52 33.47 -9.86
N VAL A 509 -4.17 33.42 -11.02
CA VAL A 509 -4.14 34.50 -12.03
C VAL A 509 -4.77 35.82 -11.60
N ASP A 510 -5.64 35.81 -10.58
CA ASP A 510 -6.34 37.00 -10.09
C ASP A 510 -5.62 37.66 -8.89
N TYR A 511 -4.41 37.20 -8.54
CA TYR A 511 -3.55 37.83 -7.53
C TYR A 511 -2.40 38.62 -8.19
N PRO A 512 -2.09 39.86 -7.72
CA PRO A 512 -0.93 40.61 -8.19
C PRO A 512 0.36 39.82 -8.05
N ARG A 513 1.20 39.81 -9.09
CA ARG A 513 2.44 39.01 -9.12
C ARG A 513 3.51 39.52 -8.15
N ASP A 514 3.49 40.82 -7.88
CA ASP A 514 4.38 41.54 -6.96
C ASP A 514 3.80 41.69 -5.55
N GLY A 515 2.57 41.20 -5.31
CA GLY A 515 1.88 41.33 -4.02
C GLY A 515 2.22 40.25 -2.98
N TRP A 516 3.07 39.27 -3.32
CA TRP A 516 3.38 38.15 -2.42
C TRP A 516 4.34 38.56 -1.31
N THR A 517 3.92 38.36 -0.06
CA THR A 517 4.82 38.47 1.10
C THR A 517 5.42 37.11 1.43
N GLU A 518 6.73 37.07 1.67
CA GLU A 518 7.47 35.85 1.97
C GLU A 518 7.72 35.70 3.48
N VAL A 519 7.49 34.51 4.02
CA VAL A 519 7.85 34.12 5.40
C VAL A 519 8.69 32.84 5.35
N PRO A 520 9.97 32.90 5.77
CA PRO A 520 10.81 31.71 5.84
C PRO A 520 10.40 30.80 7.01
N LEU A 521 10.29 29.49 6.74
CA LEU A 521 9.84 28.46 7.70
C LEU A 521 10.84 27.29 7.75
N GLY A 522 12.12 27.59 7.97
CA GLY A 522 13.19 26.58 7.92
C GLY A 522 13.49 26.17 6.47
N ASP A 523 13.33 24.89 6.14
CA ASP A 523 13.47 24.38 4.76
C ASP A 523 12.20 24.60 3.91
N PHE A 524 11.23 25.31 4.46
CA PHE A 524 10.01 25.74 3.80
C PHE A 524 9.94 27.27 3.71
N VAL A 525 9.02 27.73 2.88
CA VAL A 525 8.65 29.13 2.73
C VAL A 525 7.13 29.22 2.59
N CYS A 526 6.54 30.26 3.17
CA CYS A 526 5.16 30.63 2.90
C CYS A 526 5.13 31.92 2.09
N PHE A 527 4.44 31.90 0.96
CA PHE A 527 4.04 33.10 0.24
C PHE A 527 2.58 33.40 0.57
N TYR A 528 2.25 34.63 0.91
CA TYR A 528 0.86 34.97 1.21
C TYR A 528 0.42 36.32 0.65
N GLN A 529 -0.89 36.43 0.43
CA GLN A 529 -1.60 37.68 0.19
C GLN A 529 -2.85 37.71 1.05
N VAL A 530 -3.02 38.78 1.84
CA VAL A 530 -4.16 39.01 2.71
C VAL A 530 -4.81 40.32 2.30
N ARG A 531 -6.14 40.30 2.17
CA ARG A 531 -6.96 41.49 1.96
C ARG A 531 -7.47 41.96 3.31
N ASP A 532 -7.25 43.24 3.60
CA ASP A 532 -7.81 43.93 4.76
C ASP A 532 -9.33 44.12 4.65
#